data_AF-A3W3E4-F1
#
_entry.id   AF-A3W3E4-F1
#
_cell.length_a   1.000
_cell.length_b   1.000
_cell.length_c   1.000
_cell.angle_alpha   90.00
_cell.angle_beta   90.00
_cell.angle_gamma   90.00
#
_symmetry.space_group_name_H-M   'P 1'
#
loop_
_entity.id
_entity.type
_entity.pdbx_description
1 polymer ?
#
loop_
_entity_poly.entity_id
_entity_poly.type
_entity_poly.pdbx_seq_one_letter_code
_entity_poly.pdbx_strand_id
1 'polypeptide(L)'
;MAERSSLFQGLARPPKYLGLPVGYLLALAMGVVLPFIWTGSLIFLPLGIIAYPILWFVADKEPHFFEVLRVSYGIVRPTKNRRLHGGDSFGA
;
A
#
# COMPACT_ATOMS: atom_id res chain seq x y z
N MET A 1 20.59 22.55 -8.04
CA MET A 1 19.57 21.54 -8.38
C MET A 1 20.29 20.43 -9.14
N ALA A 2 20.47 19.26 -8.53
CA ALA A 2 21.13 18.14 -9.21
C ALA A 2 20.19 17.56 -10.28
N GLU A 3 20.71 17.38 -11.49
CA GLU A 3 20.01 16.74 -12.60
C GLU A 3 19.62 15.31 -12.20
N ARG A 4 18.33 15.07 -11.96
CA ARG A 4 17.83 13.73 -11.63
C ARG A 4 17.96 12.85 -12.87
N SER A 5 18.95 11.97 -12.88
CA SER A 5 19.06 10.98 -13.96
C SER A 5 17.86 10.02 -13.90
N SER A 6 17.20 9.85 -15.05
CA SER A 6 16.04 8.95 -15.21
C SER A 6 16.38 7.50 -14.88
N LEU A 7 17.65 7.12 -15.05
CA LEU A 7 18.18 5.81 -14.69
C LEU A 7 18.08 5.54 -13.17
N PHE A 8 18.55 6.45 -12.32
CA PHE A 8 18.48 6.28 -10.87
C PHE A 8 17.03 6.27 -10.37
N GLN A 9 16.16 7.07 -11.01
CA GLN A 9 14.74 7.06 -10.69
C GLN A 9 14.07 5.73 -11.06
N GLY A 10 14.46 5.11 -12.17
CA GLY A 10 13.98 3.78 -12.56
C GLY A 10 14.44 2.68 -11.60
N LEU A 11 15.72 2.72 -11.19
CA LEU A 11 16.31 1.75 -10.25
C LEU A 11 15.70 1.85 -8.84
N ALA A 12 15.26 3.03 -8.43
CA ALA A 12 14.60 3.25 -7.14
C ALA A 12 13.11 2.88 -7.15
N ARG A 13 12.52 2.50 -8.30
CA ARG A 13 11.10 2.11 -8.34
C ARG A 13 10.91 0.79 -7.58
N PRO A 14 9.84 0.68 -6.77
CA PRO A 14 9.55 -0.55 -6.06
C PRO A 14 9.29 -1.70 -7.05
N PRO A 15 9.67 -2.93 -6.70
CA PRO A 15 9.45 -4.09 -7.56
C PRO A 15 7.95 -4.29 -7.81
N LYS A 16 7.56 -4.32 -9.07
CA LYS A 16 6.18 -4.52 -9.52
C LYS A 16 6.03 -5.91 -10.15
N TYR A 17 4.98 -6.63 -9.77
CA TYR A 17 4.53 -7.85 -10.42
C TYR A 17 3.14 -7.61 -11.00
N LEU A 18 2.96 -7.91 -12.29
CA LEU A 18 1.71 -7.61 -13.02
C LEU A 18 1.26 -6.13 -12.92
N GLY A 19 2.21 -5.21 -12.72
CA GLY A 19 1.92 -3.78 -12.57
C GLY A 19 1.58 -3.33 -11.14
N LEU A 20 1.43 -4.24 -10.18
CA LEU A 20 1.21 -3.93 -8.76
C LEU A 20 2.52 -4.10 -7.96
N PRO A 21 2.85 -3.17 -7.05
CA PRO A 21 3.91 -3.39 -6.07
C PRO A 21 3.60 -4.59 -5.17
N VAL A 22 4.64 -5.29 -4.70
CA VAL A 22 4.50 -6.53 -3.89
C VAL A 22 3.56 -6.38 -2.70
N GLY A 23 3.58 -5.24 -2.00
CA GLY A 23 2.69 -4.99 -0.85
C GLY A 23 1.20 -5.05 -1.20
N TYR A 24 0.81 -4.60 -2.39
CA TYR A 24 -0.58 -4.64 -2.85
C TYR A 24 -1.03 -6.06 -3.18
N LEU A 25 -0.14 -6.86 -3.75
CA LEU A 25 -0.41 -8.28 -4.01
C LEU A 25 -0.58 -9.05 -2.72
N LEU A 26 0.23 -8.76 -1.70
CA LEU A 26 0.05 -9.35 -0.37
C LEU A 26 -1.30 -8.95 0.24
N ALA A 27 -1.69 -7.68 0.15
CA ALA A 27 -3.00 -7.23 0.62
C ALA A 27 -4.16 -7.92 -0.12
N LEU A 28 -4.06 -8.06 -1.45
CA LEU A 28 -5.04 -8.79 -2.26
C LEU A 28 -5.10 -10.27 -1.86
N ALA A 29 -3.94 -10.92 -1.70
CA ALA A 29 -3.87 -12.31 -1.29
C ALA A 29 -4.47 -12.51 0.12
N MET A 30 -4.20 -11.60 1.05
CA MET A 30 -4.78 -11.66 2.39
C MET A 30 -6.28 -11.40 2.42
N GLY A 31 -6.78 -10.48 1.60
CA GLY A 31 -8.21 -10.12 1.57
C GLY A 31 -9.08 -11.07 0.73
N VAL A 32 -8.48 -11.76 -0.25
CA VAL A 32 -9.22 -12.56 -1.23
C VAL A 32 -8.80 -14.02 -1.22
N VAL A 33 -7.51 -14.29 -1.45
CA VAL A 33 -7.00 -15.66 -1.64
C VAL A 33 -7.07 -16.46 -0.33
N LEU A 34 -6.69 -15.87 0.80
CA LEU A 34 -6.74 -16.55 2.10
C LEU A 34 -8.18 -16.91 2.51
N PRO A 35 -9.15 -15.96 2.50
CA PRO A 35 -10.55 -16.28 2.78
C PRO A 35 -11.15 -17.28 1.79
N PHE A 36 -10.77 -17.21 0.51
CA PHE A 36 -11.16 -18.18 -0.50
C PHE A 36 -10.71 -19.59 -0.12
N ILE A 37 -9.43 -19.77 0.22
CA ILE A 37 -8.87 -21.08 0.62
C ILE A 37 -9.56 -21.58 1.90
N TRP A 38 -9.79 -20.69 2.87
CA TRP A 38 -10.35 -21.08 4.16
C TRP A 38 -11.84 -21.47 4.06
N THR A 39 -12.63 -20.70 3.31
CA THR A 39 -14.09 -20.91 3.21
C THR A 39 -14.50 -21.81 2.05
N GLY A 40 -13.63 -21.96 1.04
CA GLY A 40 -13.97 -22.60 -0.24
C GLY A 40 -15.01 -21.83 -1.07
N SER A 41 -15.39 -20.61 -0.66
CA SER A 41 -16.50 -19.88 -1.29
C SER A 41 -16.07 -19.19 -2.58
N LEU A 42 -16.73 -19.54 -3.68
CA LEU A 42 -16.47 -18.94 -5.00
C LEU A 42 -16.74 -17.42 -5.05
N ILE A 43 -17.41 -16.85 -4.05
CA ILE A 43 -17.70 -15.40 -3.95
C ILE A 43 -16.40 -14.57 -3.88
N PHE A 44 -15.31 -15.14 -3.38
CA PHE A 44 -14.03 -14.44 -3.33
C PHE A 44 -13.40 -14.24 -4.70
N LEU A 45 -13.72 -15.06 -5.71
CA LEU A 45 -13.20 -14.87 -7.07
C LEU A 45 -13.65 -13.55 -7.71
N PRO A 46 -14.97 -13.22 -7.81
CA PRO A 46 -15.39 -11.93 -8.33
C PRO A 46 -14.92 -10.75 -7.47
N LEU A 47 -14.81 -10.93 -6.15
CA LEU A 47 -14.19 -9.93 -5.27
C LEU A 47 -12.74 -9.64 -5.68
N GLY A 48 -11.95 -10.66 -6.02
CA GLY A 48 -10.59 -10.48 -6.53
C GLY A 48 -10.55 -9.74 -7.87
N ILE A 49 -11.44 -10.08 -8.79
CA ILE A 49 -11.55 -9.41 -10.10
C ILE A 49 -11.86 -7.93 -9.94
N ILE A 50 -12.67 -7.55 -8.97
CA ILE A 50 -13.01 -6.14 -8.68
C ILE A 50 -11.90 -5.46 -7.87
N ALA A 51 -11.33 -6.14 -6.88
CA ALA A 51 -10.29 -5.57 -6.02
C ALA A 51 -8.99 -5.27 -6.77
N TYR A 52 -8.64 -6.10 -7.75
CA TYR A 52 -7.42 -5.93 -8.55
C TYR A 52 -7.33 -4.58 -9.29
N PRO A 53 -8.30 -4.16 -10.13
CA PRO A 53 -8.25 -2.87 -10.81
C PRO A 53 -8.29 -1.69 -9.84
N ILE A 54 -9.00 -1.82 -8.71
CA ILE A 54 -9.00 -0.81 -7.65
C ILE A 54 -7.59 -0.64 -7.08
N LEU A 55 -6.93 -1.74 -6.70
CA LEU A 55 -5.57 -1.72 -6.18
C LEU A 55 -4.56 -1.23 -7.22
N TRP A 56 -4.74 -1.60 -8.50
CA TRP A 56 -3.92 -1.11 -9.60
C TRP A 56 -4.02 0.42 -9.75
N PHE A 57 -5.24 0.96 -9.73
CA PHE A 57 -5.46 2.41 -9.80
C PHE A 57 -4.86 3.15 -8.60
N VAL A 58 -4.99 2.58 -7.39
CA VAL A 58 -4.38 3.16 -6.19
C VAL A 58 -2.85 3.11 -6.27
N ALA A 59 -2.27 1.99 -6.71
CA ALA A 59 -0.83 1.82 -6.85
C ALA A 59 -0.21 2.70 -7.95
N ASP A 60 -0.98 3.06 -8.97
CA ASP A 60 -0.56 4.02 -9.99
C ASP A 60 -0.39 5.43 -9.41
N LYS A 61 -1.29 5.83 -8.49
CA LYS A 61 -1.21 7.13 -7.81
C LYS A 61 -0.17 7.18 -6.70
N GLU A 62 -0.07 6.14 -5.88
CA GLU A 62 0.83 6.11 -4.74
C GLU A 62 1.46 4.71 -4.57
N PRO A 63 2.65 4.45 -5.16
CA PRO A 63 3.26 3.13 -5.11
C PRO A 63 3.82 2.74 -3.74
N HIS A 64 4.05 3.70 -2.82
CA HIS A 64 4.65 3.45 -1.49
C HIS A 64 3.62 3.50 -0.35
N PHE A 65 2.33 3.44 -0.65
CA PHE A 65 1.25 3.55 0.35
C PHE A 65 1.45 2.64 1.57
N PHE A 66 1.79 1.37 1.35
CA PHE A 66 2.01 0.41 2.43
C PHE A 66 3.28 0.68 3.24
N GLU A 67 4.30 1.27 2.63
CA GLU A 67 5.51 1.69 3.35
C GLU A 67 5.21 2.90 4.24
N VAL A 68 4.46 3.88 3.72
CA VAL A 68 3.98 5.02 4.50
C VAL A 68 3.12 4.55 5.67
N LEU A 69 2.19 3.61 5.44
CA LEU A 69 1.40 3.00 6.52
C LEU A 69 2.31 2.31 7.54
N ARG A 70 3.24 1.48 7.09
CA ARG A 70 4.18 0.76 7.96
C ARG A 70 4.99 1.72 8.84
N VAL A 71 5.54 2.79 8.26
CA VAL A 71 6.32 3.79 8.99
C VAL A 71 5.43 4.58 9.95
N SER A 72 4.26 5.01 9.49
CA SER A 72 3.31 5.80 10.29
C SER A 72 2.81 5.03 11.50
N TYR A 73 2.55 3.72 11.38
CA TYR A 73 2.09 2.88 12.49
C TYR A 73 3.22 2.24 13.29
N GLY A 74 4.41 2.06 12.69
CA GLY A 74 5.52 1.34 13.30
C GLY A 74 6.51 2.21 14.07
N ILE A 75 6.83 3.39 13.55
CA ILE A 75 7.85 4.28 14.15
C ILE A 75 7.18 5.32 15.06
N VAL A 76 6.08 5.91 14.61
CA VAL A 76 5.35 6.92 15.38
C VAL A 76 4.18 6.24 16.08
N ARG A 77 4.29 6.01 17.40
CA ARG A 77 3.12 5.59 18.18
C ARG A 77 2.09 6.72 18.11
N PRO A 78 0.81 6.45 17.79
CA PRO A 78 -0.21 7.48 17.78
C PRO A 78 -0.30 8.12 19.18
N THR A 79 -0.04 9.42 19.26
CA THR A 79 -0.10 10.17 20.51
C THR A 79 -1.54 10.17 21.00
N LYS A 80 -1.86 9.35 22.02
CA LYS A 80 -3.26 9.20 22.53
C LYS A 80 -3.93 10.53 22.88
N ASN A 81 -3.14 11.53 23.29
CA ASN A 81 -3.59 12.88 23.65
C ASN A 81 -3.50 13.91 22.50
N ARG A 82 -3.39 13.46 21.24
CA ARG A 82 -3.28 14.35 20.05
C ARG A 82 -4.39 15.41 20.00
N ARG A 83 -5.62 15.06 20.35
CA ARG A 83 -6.75 16.00 20.35
C ARG A 83 -6.60 17.13 21.38
N LEU A 84 -5.81 16.93 22.43
CA LEU A 84 -5.61 17.89 23.51
C LEU A 84 -4.33 18.72 23.32
N HIS A 85 -3.29 18.15 22.72
CA HIS A 85 -1.97 18.79 22.65
C HIS A 85 -1.44 19.05 21.23
N GLY A 86 -2.21 18.73 20.18
CA GLY A 86 -1.86 19.06 18.79
C GLY A 86 -0.58 18.40 18.25
N GLY A 87 -0.02 17.42 18.96
CA GLY A 87 1.38 16.98 18.85
C GLY A 87 1.83 16.28 17.57
N ASP A 88 0.97 16.10 16.56
CA ASP A 88 1.30 15.34 15.34
C ASP A 88 1.35 16.23 14.07
N SER A 89 1.42 17.56 14.20
CA SER A 89 1.64 18.47 13.07
C SER A 89 3.13 18.55 12.71
N PHE A 90 3.61 17.63 11.87
CA PHE A 90 4.93 17.75 11.25
C PHE A 90 4.79 18.39 9.86
N GLY A 91 4.75 19.73 9.83
CA GLY A 91 4.89 20.53 8.61
C GLY A 91 3.58 20.82 7.86
N ALA A 92 3.31 22.12 7.71
CA ALA A 92 2.45 22.70 6.67
C ALA A 92 3.31 23.04 5.44
#